data_AF-A0A803QTC9-F1
#
_entry.id   AF-A0A803QTC9-F1
#
_cell.length_a   1.000
_cell.length_b   1.000
_cell.length_c   1.000
_cell.angle_alpha   90.00
_cell.angle_beta   90.00
_cell.angle_gamma   90.00
#
_symmetry.space_group_name_H-M   'P 1'
#
loop_
_entity.id
_entity.type
_entity.pdbx_description
1 polymer ?
#
loop_
_entity_poly.entity_id
_entity_poly.type
_entity_poly.pdbx_seq_one_letter_code
_entity_poly.pdbx_strand_id
1 'polypeptide(L)'
;MAKKYKKKAWFSVAKDFSENMMVLHDFDKVPALVVRHPSYNEQSVFYGPFDVEFLEDFVKQNMFPLVMPITYDTLKSLDNDERKIVLTIVEDENDEKSKKLIRILKSAASANRDLVFGYVGIKQWEDFADTFGANKKTKLPKMVVWNRNEDYLTVNGSESIDEEDQASQVSRFLEGYREGRTIETRMSGPSMLGFINSLFSGSNAVYLVFFVVATIFVIQSIRGDEEPPRVSTRDEVNQSSTSSFVPETQSSESRSGQKED
;
A
#
# COMPACT_ATOMS: atom_id res chain seq x y z
N MET A 1 12.52 -9.61 21.57
CA MET A 1 11.74 -9.96 20.36
C MET A 1 10.30 -9.42 20.39
N ALA A 2 9.31 -10.13 20.94
CA ALA A 2 7.89 -9.74 20.86
C ALA A 2 7.59 -8.31 21.37
N LYS A 3 8.13 -7.91 22.53
CA LYS A 3 7.96 -6.54 23.06
C LYS A 3 8.51 -5.45 22.12
N LYS A 4 9.61 -5.73 21.40
CA LYS A 4 10.30 -4.79 20.49
C LYS A 4 9.52 -4.61 19.19
N TYR A 5 8.97 -5.70 18.64
CA TYR A 5 8.31 -5.72 17.33
C TYR A 5 6.78 -5.76 17.38
N LYS A 6 6.14 -5.67 18.57
CA LYS A 6 4.67 -5.77 18.74
C LYS A 6 3.82 -4.82 17.89
N LYS A 7 4.40 -3.71 17.42
CA LYS A 7 3.71 -2.74 16.53
C LYS A 7 3.80 -3.11 15.06
N LYS A 8 4.71 -4.02 14.70
CA LYS A 8 5.02 -4.40 13.31
C LYS A 8 4.68 -5.86 12.98
N ALA A 9 4.56 -6.72 13.99
CA ALA A 9 4.24 -8.14 13.82
C ALA A 9 3.46 -8.71 15.01
N TRP A 10 2.72 -9.79 14.76
CA TRP A 10 2.10 -10.62 15.79
C TRP A 10 3.01 -11.79 16.16
N PHE A 11 3.02 -12.15 17.44
CA PHE A 11 3.87 -13.22 17.97
C PHE A 11 2.99 -14.23 18.69
N SER A 12 3.22 -15.52 18.40
CA SER A 12 2.60 -16.64 19.10
C SER A 12 3.66 -17.70 19.38
N VAL A 13 3.50 -18.43 20.48
CA VAL A 13 4.39 -19.52 20.89
C VAL A 13 3.53 -20.75 21.17
N ALA A 14 3.85 -21.86 20.53
CA ALA A 14 3.21 -23.15 20.75
C ALA A 14 4.26 -24.14 21.26
N LYS A 15 3.88 -24.98 22.23
CA LYS A 15 4.71 -26.09 22.73
C LYS A 15 4.26 -27.44 22.20
N ASP A 16 2.96 -27.57 21.96
CA ASP A 16 2.33 -28.77 21.40
C ASP A 16 1.78 -28.43 20.02
N PHE A 17 2.07 -29.28 19.03
CA PHE A 17 1.64 -29.11 17.64
C PHE A 17 1.44 -30.49 17.01
N SER A 18 0.45 -30.59 16.13
CA SER A 18 0.21 -31.82 15.36
C SER A 18 1.13 -31.88 14.14
N GLU A 19 1.32 -33.08 13.58
CA GLU A 19 1.99 -33.24 12.28
C GLU A 19 1.35 -32.37 11.19
N ASN A 20 0.01 -32.18 11.24
CA ASN A 20 -0.70 -31.27 10.33
C ASN A 20 -0.23 -29.82 10.46
N MET A 21 0.10 -29.34 11.67
CA MET A 21 0.65 -28.00 11.88
C MET A 21 2.10 -27.89 11.40
N MET A 22 2.87 -28.99 11.49
CA MET A 22 4.22 -29.08 10.94
C MET A 22 4.20 -28.93 9.42
N VAL A 23 3.30 -29.66 8.73
CA VAL A 23 3.11 -29.57 7.28
C VAL A 23 2.59 -28.19 6.87
N LEU A 24 1.60 -27.65 7.60
CA LEU A 24 1.01 -26.33 7.29
C LEU A 24 2.03 -25.18 7.35
N HIS A 25 3.01 -25.30 8.24
CA HIS A 25 4.04 -24.27 8.46
C HIS A 25 5.43 -24.68 7.96
N ASP A 26 5.51 -25.82 7.26
CA ASP A 26 6.70 -26.36 6.60
C ASP A 26 7.94 -26.43 7.52
N PHE A 27 7.72 -26.85 8.77
CA PHE A 27 8.82 -27.13 9.70
C PHE A 27 8.92 -28.62 10.01
N ASP A 28 10.12 -29.18 9.98
CA ASP A 28 10.37 -30.62 10.16
C ASP A 28 10.92 -30.98 11.54
N LYS A 29 11.41 -29.99 12.29
CA LYS A 29 12.12 -30.15 13.56
C LYS A 29 11.71 -29.07 14.54
N VAL A 30 11.93 -29.34 15.83
CA VAL A 30 11.80 -28.36 16.90
C VAL A 30 13.05 -28.26 17.77
N PRO A 31 13.33 -27.08 18.34
CA PRO A 31 12.58 -25.82 18.19
C PRO A 31 12.68 -25.21 16.79
N ALA A 32 11.64 -24.45 16.38
CA ALA A 32 11.60 -23.72 15.11
C ALA A 32 10.90 -22.36 15.31
N LEU A 33 11.38 -21.33 14.62
CA LEU A 33 10.71 -20.04 14.49
C LEU A 33 10.18 -19.90 13.07
N VAL A 34 8.86 -19.73 12.93
CA VAL A 34 8.20 -19.57 11.63
C VAL A 34 7.72 -18.12 11.49
N VAL A 35 8.10 -17.47 10.39
CA VAL A 35 7.58 -16.16 9.97
C VAL A 35 6.67 -16.36 8.76
N ARG A 36 5.50 -15.74 8.76
CA ARG A 36 4.51 -15.85 7.69
C ARG A 36 4.10 -14.49 7.18
N HIS A 37 3.92 -14.40 5.86
CA HIS A 37 3.35 -13.28 5.14
C HIS A 37 2.10 -13.75 4.40
N PRO A 38 0.92 -13.82 5.06
CA PRO A 38 -0.27 -14.43 4.49
C PRO A 38 -0.71 -13.83 3.16
N SER A 39 -0.65 -12.50 3.04
CA SER A 39 -1.03 -11.77 1.81
C SER A 39 -0.14 -12.11 0.60
N TYR A 40 1.06 -12.63 0.85
CA TYR A 40 2.04 -12.97 -0.18
C TYR A 40 2.21 -14.48 -0.35
N ASN A 41 1.52 -15.28 0.47
CA ASN A 41 1.70 -16.72 0.60
C ASN A 41 3.19 -17.12 0.76
N GLU A 42 3.92 -16.34 1.56
CA GLU A 42 5.33 -16.56 1.84
C GLU A 42 5.53 -16.96 3.30
N GLN A 43 6.50 -17.83 3.53
CA GLN A 43 6.92 -18.20 4.87
C GLN A 43 8.41 -18.48 4.92
N SER A 44 8.98 -18.40 6.11
CA SER A 44 10.38 -18.71 6.35
C SER A 44 10.51 -19.37 7.72
N VAL A 45 11.33 -20.43 7.77
CA VAL A 45 11.53 -21.25 8.97
C VAL A 45 12.98 -21.12 9.40
N PHE A 46 13.18 -20.91 10.70
CA PHE A 46 14.49 -20.81 11.32
C PHE A 46 14.65 -21.89 12.39
N TYR A 47 15.66 -22.73 12.23
CA TYR A 47 15.98 -23.84 13.12
C TYR A 47 17.06 -23.51 14.15
N GLY A 48 17.45 -22.24 14.26
CA GLY A 48 18.46 -21.78 15.19
C GLY A 48 19.81 -21.45 14.53
N PRO A 49 20.80 -21.03 15.33
CA PRO A 49 20.78 -20.99 16.80
C PRO A 49 19.78 -19.98 17.39
N PHE A 50 19.22 -20.28 18.58
CA PHE A 50 18.16 -19.48 19.22
C PHE A 50 18.69 -18.38 20.15
N ASP A 51 19.91 -17.92 19.92
CA ASP A 51 20.43 -16.74 20.63
C ASP A 51 19.75 -15.46 20.12
N VAL A 52 19.71 -14.45 20.99
CA VAL A 52 18.94 -13.22 20.75
C VAL A 52 19.38 -12.50 19.47
N GLU A 53 20.68 -12.50 19.16
CA GLU A 53 21.25 -11.84 17.99
C GLU A 53 20.76 -12.48 16.67
N PHE A 54 20.92 -13.80 16.53
CA PHE A 54 20.47 -14.52 15.33
C PHE A 54 18.96 -14.49 15.15
N LEU A 55 18.20 -14.58 16.24
CA LEU A 55 16.74 -14.45 16.19
C LEU A 55 16.32 -13.06 15.75
N GLU A 56 16.97 -12.02 16.29
CA GLU A 56 16.68 -10.64 15.92
C GLU A 56 16.98 -10.38 14.45
N ASP A 57 18.12 -10.86 13.95
CA ASP A 57 18.50 -10.73 12.54
C ASP A 57 17.55 -11.49 11.63
N PHE A 58 17.18 -12.73 11.98
CA PHE A 58 16.21 -13.50 11.21
C PHE A 58 14.86 -12.80 11.13
N VAL A 59 14.33 -12.28 12.24
CA VAL A 59 13.06 -11.55 12.23
C VAL A 59 13.17 -10.27 11.41
N LYS A 60 14.23 -9.47 11.59
CA LYS A 60 14.45 -8.24 10.80
C LYS A 60 14.45 -8.52 9.30
N GLN A 61 15.21 -9.53 8.87
CA GLN A 61 15.33 -9.92 7.46
C GLN A 61 14.02 -10.43 6.85
N ASN A 62 13.12 -10.95 7.69
CA ASN A 62 11.83 -11.52 7.29
C ASN A 62 10.63 -10.63 7.68
N MET A 63 10.82 -9.38 8.09
CA MET A 63 9.72 -8.46 8.41
C MET A 63 8.85 -8.10 7.19
N PHE A 64 9.40 -8.25 5.98
CA PHE A 64 8.75 -7.98 4.71
C PHE A 64 8.81 -9.24 3.85
N PRO A 65 7.88 -9.41 2.89
CA PRO A 65 8.00 -10.46 1.89
C PRO A 65 9.29 -10.26 1.08
N LEU A 66 9.71 -11.33 0.39
CA LEU A 66 10.92 -11.33 -0.44
C LEU A 66 10.90 -10.19 -1.47
N VAL A 67 9.75 -10.00 -2.10
CA VAL A 67 9.52 -8.95 -3.10
C VAL A 67 8.14 -8.36 -2.85
N MET A 68 8.05 -7.03 -2.78
CA MET A 68 6.79 -6.33 -2.52
C MET A 68 6.40 -5.33 -3.61
N PRO A 69 5.10 -5.15 -3.91
CA PRO A 69 4.65 -4.03 -4.70
C PRO A 69 4.93 -2.73 -3.93
N ILE A 70 5.38 -1.72 -4.65
CA ILE A 70 5.63 -0.39 -4.12
C ILE A 70 4.34 0.43 -4.26
N THR A 71 3.73 0.70 -3.11
CA THR A 71 2.53 1.50 -2.92
C THR A 71 2.79 2.45 -1.76
N TYR A 72 1.89 3.41 -1.52
CA TYR A 72 2.00 4.29 -0.36
C TYR A 72 2.11 3.53 0.97
N ASP A 73 1.32 2.47 1.13
CA ASP A 73 1.29 1.69 2.37
C ASP A 73 2.57 0.87 2.58
N THR A 74 3.14 0.31 1.51
CA THR A 74 4.38 -0.46 1.62
C THR A 74 5.58 0.45 1.86
N LEU A 75 5.62 1.63 1.23
CA LEU A 75 6.63 2.65 1.51
C LEU A 75 6.54 3.17 2.95
N LYS A 76 5.33 3.43 3.45
CA LYS A 76 5.11 3.82 4.85
C LYS A 76 5.64 2.78 5.83
N SER A 77 5.42 1.51 5.51
CA SER A 77 5.87 0.39 6.34
C SER A 77 7.40 0.27 6.37
N LEU A 78 8.07 0.70 5.30
CA LEU A 78 9.53 0.71 5.16
C LEU A 78 10.21 1.89 5.85
N ASP A 79 9.50 2.91 6.35
CA ASP A 79 10.07 4.15 6.92
C ASP A 79 11.20 3.90 7.95
N ASN A 80 11.05 2.87 8.78
CA ASN A 80 12.02 2.51 9.82
C ASN A 80 12.90 1.29 9.46
N ASP A 81 12.95 0.90 8.19
CA ASP A 81 13.93 -0.06 7.67
C ASP A 81 15.20 0.71 7.30
N GLU A 82 16.38 0.12 7.45
CA GLU A 82 17.67 0.76 7.10
C GLU A 82 18.20 0.26 5.75
N ARG A 83 17.61 -0.80 5.20
CA ARG A 83 18.05 -1.40 3.94
C ARG A 83 17.67 -0.51 2.77
N LYS A 84 18.50 -0.56 1.74
CA LYS A 84 18.18 0.06 0.44
C LYS A 84 17.20 -0.83 -0.33
N ILE A 85 16.41 -0.19 -1.18
CA ILE A 85 15.41 -0.83 -2.02
C ILE A 85 16.02 -1.06 -3.40
N VAL A 86 16.10 -2.31 -3.84
CA VAL A 86 16.24 -2.66 -5.25
C VAL A 86 14.85 -2.53 -5.87
N LEU A 87 14.63 -1.41 -6.57
CA LEU A 87 13.36 -1.08 -7.20
C LEU A 87 13.38 -1.52 -8.66
N THR A 88 12.43 -2.37 -9.04
CA THR A 88 12.20 -2.78 -10.42
C THR A 88 10.94 -2.12 -10.96
N ILE A 89 11.10 -1.30 -12.00
CA ILE A 89 10.00 -0.61 -12.67
C ILE A 89 9.65 -1.38 -13.94
N VAL A 90 8.38 -1.78 -14.06
CA VAL A 90 7.84 -2.52 -15.22
C VAL A 90 6.75 -1.70 -15.90
N GLU A 91 6.30 -2.14 -17.08
CA GLU A 91 5.19 -1.45 -17.76
C GLU A 91 3.86 -1.68 -17.02
N ASP A 92 3.54 -2.93 -16.71
CA ASP A 92 2.32 -3.35 -16.02
C ASP A 92 2.63 -4.51 -15.08
N GLU A 93 2.47 -4.29 -13.78
CA GLU A 93 2.82 -5.33 -12.79
C GLU A 93 1.95 -6.60 -12.87
N ASN A 94 0.81 -6.53 -13.56
CA ASN A 94 -0.13 -7.63 -13.68
C ASN A 94 0.11 -8.53 -14.89
N ASP A 95 0.99 -8.12 -15.81
CA ASP A 95 1.28 -8.88 -17.01
C ASP A 95 2.14 -10.13 -16.70
N GLU A 96 2.10 -11.11 -17.62
CA GLU A 96 2.80 -12.39 -17.41
C GLU A 96 4.32 -12.24 -17.43
N LYS A 97 4.85 -11.26 -18.17
CA LYS A 97 6.28 -10.96 -18.24
C LYS A 97 6.80 -10.44 -16.90
N SER A 98 6.08 -9.51 -16.29
CA SER A 98 6.37 -8.95 -14.97
C SER A 98 6.25 -10.02 -13.90
N LYS A 99 5.20 -10.86 -13.93
CA LYS A 99 5.08 -12.00 -13.00
C LYS A 99 6.28 -12.95 -13.08
N LYS A 100 6.77 -13.25 -14.29
CA LYS A 100 7.97 -14.08 -14.50
C LYS A 100 9.20 -13.42 -13.89
N LEU A 101 9.40 -12.12 -14.13
CA LEU A 101 10.51 -11.36 -13.54
C LEU A 101 10.40 -11.28 -12.02
N ILE A 102 9.21 -11.07 -11.46
CA ILE A 102 8.98 -11.04 -10.01
C ILE A 102 9.40 -12.37 -9.36
N ARG A 103 9.18 -13.53 -10.00
CA ARG A 103 9.69 -14.82 -9.49
C ARG A 103 11.21 -14.89 -9.46
N ILE A 104 11.87 -14.30 -10.46
CA ILE A 104 13.34 -14.18 -10.52
C ILE A 104 13.82 -13.26 -9.38
N LEU A 105 13.17 -12.11 -9.20
CA LEU A 105 13.48 -11.18 -8.10
C LEU A 105 13.29 -11.85 -6.73
N LYS A 106 12.28 -12.70 -6.54
CA LYS A 106 12.09 -13.45 -5.29
C LYS A 106 13.25 -14.40 -5.02
N SER A 107 13.76 -15.05 -6.06
CA SER A 107 14.93 -15.92 -5.98
C SER A 107 16.20 -15.13 -5.65
N ALA A 108 16.36 -13.93 -6.23
CA ALA A 108 17.48 -13.05 -5.90
C ALA A 108 17.38 -12.48 -4.46
N ALA A 109 16.18 -12.08 -4.03
CA ALA A 109 15.92 -11.53 -2.71
C ALA A 109 16.16 -12.54 -1.58
N SER A 110 15.90 -13.84 -1.83
CA SER A 110 16.16 -14.88 -0.82
C SER A 110 17.64 -14.99 -0.46
N ALA A 111 18.53 -14.70 -1.42
CA ALA A 111 19.99 -14.67 -1.23
C ALA A 111 20.54 -13.28 -0.83
N ASN A 112 19.74 -12.21 -0.93
CA ASN A 112 20.17 -10.82 -0.71
C ASN A 112 19.27 -10.12 0.32
N ARG A 113 19.12 -10.72 1.51
CA ARG A 113 18.20 -10.26 2.58
C ARG A 113 18.59 -8.92 3.22
N ASP A 114 19.81 -8.46 3.00
CA ASP A 114 20.30 -7.14 3.41
C ASP A 114 19.81 -6.00 2.49
N LEU A 115 19.10 -6.35 1.41
CA LEU A 115 18.36 -5.42 0.55
C LEU A 115 16.85 -5.72 0.63
N VAL A 116 16.04 -4.70 0.36
CA VAL A 116 14.60 -4.86 0.12
C VAL A 116 14.37 -4.90 -1.37
N PHE A 117 13.57 -5.84 -1.87
CA PHE A 117 13.21 -5.87 -3.29
C PHE A 117 11.78 -5.35 -3.47
N GLY A 118 11.64 -4.34 -4.31
CA GLY A 118 10.37 -3.71 -4.63
C GLY A 118 10.10 -3.72 -6.13
N TYR A 119 8.83 -3.72 -6.52
CA TYR A 119 8.45 -3.46 -7.91
C TYR A 119 7.30 -2.47 -8.00
N VAL A 120 7.19 -1.79 -9.13
CA VAL A 120 6.07 -0.92 -9.48
C VAL A 120 5.85 -0.95 -10.98
N GLY A 121 4.59 -0.98 -11.41
CA GLY A 121 4.26 -0.81 -12.82
C GLY A 121 3.88 0.63 -13.15
N ILE A 122 4.29 1.11 -14.33
CA ILE A 122 3.92 2.45 -14.82
C ILE A 122 2.40 2.60 -14.88
N LYS A 123 1.67 1.57 -15.32
CA LYS A 123 0.19 1.61 -15.35
C LYS A 123 -0.45 1.77 -13.96
N GLN A 124 0.24 1.33 -12.90
CA GLN A 124 -0.28 1.37 -11.54
C GLN A 124 0.09 2.66 -10.82
N TRP A 125 1.27 3.23 -11.09
CA TRP A 125 1.72 4.46 -10.45
C TRP A 125 2.71 5.25 -11.33
N GLU A 126 2.20 5.81 -12.42
CA GLU A 126 2.98 6.55 -13.43
C GLU A 126 3.82 7.66 -12.81
N ASP A 127 3.20 8.53 -12.00
CA ASP A 127 3.88 9.65 -11.35
C ASP A 127 5.10 9.21 -10.51
N PHE A 128 5.00 8.05 -9.85
CA PHE A 128 6.12 7.51 -9.08
C PHE A 128 7.21 6.97 -10.00
N ALA A 129 6.86 6.19 -11.00
CA ALA A 129 7.82 5.64 -11.97
C ALA A 129 8.59 6.74 -12.72
N ASP A 130 7.90 7.81 -13.10
CA ASP A 130 8.49 8.95 -13.82
C ASP A 130 9.61 9.64 -13.03
N THR A 131 9.54 9.62 -11.69
CA THR A 131 10.57 10.24 -10.85
C THR A 131 11.92 9.51 -10.89
N PHE A 132 11.90 8.24 -11.28
CA PHE A 132 13.09 7.45 -11.57
C PHE A 132 13.45 7.48 -13.06
N GLY A 133 12.87 8.39 -13.84
CA GLY A 133 13.06 8.49 -15.29
C GLY A 133 12.56 7.26 -16.05
N ALA A 134 11.57 6.54 -15.50
CA ALA A 134 10.93 5.41 -16.15
C ALA A 134 9.56 5.85 -16.69
N ASN A 135 9.58 6.42 -17.89
CA ASN A 135 8.38 6.85 -18.60
C ASN A 135 8.05 5.87 -19.74
N LYS A 136 6.93 6.11 -20.44
CA LYS A 136 6.46 5.29 -21.57
C LYS A 136 7.45 5.12 -22.73
N LYS A 137 8.51 5.93 -22.81
CA LYS A 137 9.56 5.86 -23.85
C LYS A 137 10.82 5.14 -23.37
N THR A 138 10.94 4.87 -22.07
CA THR A 138 12.07 4.17 -21.48
C THR A 138 11.97 2.68 -21.77
N LYS A 139 13.11 2.04 -22.04
CA LYS A 139 13.18 0.57 -22.15
C LYS A 139 12.98 -0.05 -20.77
N LEU A 140 11.98 -0.92 -20.64
CA LEU A 140 11.60 -1.60 -19.39
C LEU A 140 11.81 -3.10 -19.54
N PRO A 141 11.97 -3.84 -18.42
CA PRO A 141 12.04 -3.37 -17.02
C PRO A 141 13.29 -2.57 -16.69
N LYS A 142 13.19 -1.60 -15.78
CA LYS A 142 14.33 -0.78 -15.29
C LYS A 142 14.60 -1.10 -13.83
N MET A 143 15.87 -1.29 -13.45
CA MET A 143 16.27 -1.50 -12.06
C MET A 143 17.09 -0.34 -11.52
N VAL A 144 16.83 0.03 -10.26
CA VAL A 144 17.60 1.04 -9.53
C VAL A 144 17.78 0.62 -8.08
N VAL A 145 18.81 1.12 -7.41
CA VAL A 145 18.96 1.00 -5.96
C VAL A 145 18.63 2.33 -5.32
N TRP A 146 17.66 2.34 -4.43
CA TRP A 146 17.10 3.55 -3.86
C TRP A 146 17.14 3.50 -2.33
N ASN A 147 17.63 4.57 -1.71
CA ASN A 147 17.72 4.68 -0.25
C ASN A 147 16.62 5.56 0.35
N ARG A 148 15.45 5.65 -0.30
CA ARG A 148 14.32 6.47 0.17
C ARG A 148 14.68 7.95 0.36
N ASN A 149 15.69 8.42 -0.37
CA ASN A 149 16.11 9.82 -0.50
C ASN A 149 15.78 10.35 -1.91
N GLU A 150 16.12 11.61 -2.20
CA GLU A 150 15.88 12.22 -3.52
C GLU A 150 16.83 11.72 -4.62
N ASP A 151 17.78 10.86 -4.27
CA ASP A 151 18.77 10.30 -5.19
C ASP A 151 18.63 8.78 -5.25
N TYR A 152 18.95 8.19 -6.39
CA TYR A 152 18.98 6.75 -6.58
C TYR A 152 20.21 6.36 -7.40
N LEU A 153 20.62 5.11 -7.27
CA LEU A 153 21.77 4.55 -7.95
C LEU A 153 21.29 3.71 -9.14
N THR A 154 21.86 3.97 -10.31
CA THR A 154 21.82 3.06 -11.46
C THR A 154 23.12 2.26 -11.51
N VAL A 155 23.10 1.07 -12.10
CA VAL A 155 24.30 0.23 -12.29
C VAL A 155 24.69 0.29 -13.77
N ASN A 156 25.96 0.59 -14.05
CA ASN A 156 26.45 0.79 -15.41
C ASN A 156 26.24 -0.46 -16.27
N GLY A 157 25.64 -0.28 -17.46
CA GLY A 157 25.37 -1.38 -18.39
C GLY A 157 24.26 -2.31 -17.92
N SER A 158 23.41 -1.85 -16.99
CA SER A 158 22.23 -2.57 -16.48
C SER A 158 21.03 -1.63 -16.40
N GLU A 159 20.93 -0.67 -17.34
CA GLU A 159 19.89 0.36 -17.35
C GLU A 159 18.49 -0.22 -17.63
N SER A 160 18.42 -1.38 -18.30
CA SER A 160 17.19 -2.13 -18.55
C SER A 160 17.47 -3.63 -18.52
N ILE A 161 16.47 -4.43 -18.16
CA ILE A 161 16.54 -5.89 -18.24
C ILE A 161 15.88 -6.37 -19.53
N ASP A 162 16.63 -7.07 -20.37
CA ASP A 162 16.05 -7.74 -21.54
C ASP A 162 15.26 -8.99 -21.16
N GLU A 163 14.30 -9.42 -21.99
CA GLU A 163 13.47 -10.61 -21.72
C GLU A 163 14.27 -11.92 -21.68
N GLU A 164 15.38 -11.96 -22.42
CA GLU A 164 16.30 -13.09 -22.44
C GLU A 164 17.26 -13.02 -21.26
N ASP A 165 17.49 -14.15 -20.59
CA ASP A 165 18.50 -14.27 -19.52
C ASP A 165 18.32 -13.27 -18.35
N GLN A 166 17.06 -12.95 -18.00
CA GLN A 166 16.71 -12.03 -16.91
C GLN A 166 17.40 -12.39 -15.58
N ALA A 167 17.58 -13.67 -15.27
CA ALA A 167 18.23 -14.10 -14.03
C ALA A 167 19.70 -13.68 -13.95
N SER A 168 20.45 -13.84 -15.05
CA SER A 168 21.85 -13.40 -15.10
C SER A 168 21.96 -11.89 -15.10
N GLN A 169 21.04 -11.19 -15.77
CA GLN A 169 21.01 -9.72 -15.75
C GLN A 169 20.72 -9.16 -14.35
N VAL A 170 19.76 -9.73 -13.61
CA VAL A 170 19.51 -9.37 -12.20
C VAL A 170 20.75 -9.64 -11.35
N SER A 171 21.43 -10.77 -11.57
CA SER A 171 22.66 -11.10 -10.83
C SER A 171 23.78 -10.11 -11.11
N ARG A 172 24.01 -9.75 -12.39
CA ARG A 172 25.01 -8.75 -12.80
C ARG A 172 24.70 -7.35 -12.26
N PHE A 173 23.43 -6.98 -12.20
CA PHE A 173 23.01 -5.72 -11.57
C PHE A 173 23.41 -5.69 -10.09
N LEU A 174 23.09 -6.75 -9.35
CA LEU A 174 23.41 -6.84 -7.92
C LEU A 174 24.93 -6.86 -7.68
N GLU A 175 25.67 -7.63 -8.47
CA GLU A 175 27.13 -7.66 -8.43
C GLU A 175 27.73 -6.27 -8.71
N GLY A 176 27.28 -5.60 -9.78
CA GLY A 176 27.74 -4.24 -10.11
C GLY A 176 27.42 -3.23 -9.01
N TYR A 177 26.27 -3.35 -8.34
CA TYR A 177 25.97 -2.55 -7.16
C TYR A 177 26.96 -2.82 -6.01
N ARG A 178 27.28 -4.09 -5.71
CA ARG A 178 28.23 -4.45 -4.65
C ARG A 178 29.65 -3.98 -4.94
N GLU A 179 30.03 -3.99 -6.21
CA GLU A 179 31.34 -3.50 -6.67
C GLU A 179 31.43 -1.97 -6.75
N GLY A 180 30.32 -1.26 -6.51
CA GLY A 180 30.26 0.20 -6.61
C GLY A 180 30.30 0.73 -8.04
N ARG A 181 29.96 -0.08 -9.04
CA ARG A 181 29.81 0.32 -10.45
C ARG A 181 28.48 1.06 -10.68
N THR A 182 28.26 2.11 -9.89
CA THR A 182 27.00 2.84 -9.83
C THR A 182 27.14 4.30 -10.22
N ILE A 183 26.07 4.86 -10.82
CA ILE A 183 25.92 6.30 -11.04
C ILE A 183 24.79 6.81 -10.14
N GLU A 184 25.07 7.87 -9.38
CA GLU A 184 24.05 8.56 -8.61
C GLU A 184 23.24 9.50 -9.50
N THR A 185 21.92 9.37 -9.43
CA THR A 185 20.98 10.13 -10.23
C THR A 185 19.93 10.76 -9.33
N ARG A 186 19.69 12.06 -9.49
CA ARG A 186 18.62 12.77 -8.78
C ARG A 186 17.27 12.42 -9.38
N MET A 187 16.27 12.25 -8.53
CA MET A 187 14.87 12.10 -8.94
C MET A 187 14.41 13.27 -9.78
N SER A 188 13.59 12.96 -10.78
CA SER A 188 12.93 13.96 -11.63
C SER A 188 11.62 14.43 -11.00
N GLY A 189 11.35 15.73 -11.07
CA GLY A 189 10.08 16.33 -10.63
C GLY A 189 10.09 16.94 -9.21
N PRO A 190 8.93 17.40 -8.73
CA PRO A 190 8.76 17.89 -7.35
C PRO A 190 9.16 16.80 -6.34
N SER A 191 9.58 17.20 -5.14
CA SER A 191 10.02 16.24 -4.11
C SER A 191 8.93 15.22 -3.80
N MET A 192 9.07 14.00 -4.34
CA MET A 192 8.17 12.88 -4.09
C MET A 192 8.16 12.49 -2.62
N LEU A 193 9.30 12.59 -1.95
CA LEU A 193 9.38 12.38 -0.51
C LEU A 193 8.62 13.48 0.24
N GLY A 194 8.66 14.72 -0.24
CA GLY A 194 7.79 15.77 0.25
C GLY A 194 6.31 15.40 0.12
N PHE A 195 5.90 14.87 -1.04
CA PHE A 195 4.53 14.42 -1.27
C PHE A 195 4.14 13.22 -0.38
N ILE A 196 4.96 12.18 -0.35
CA ILE A 196 4.80 10.98 0.45
C ILE A 196 4.76 11.32 1.95
N ASN A 197 5.70 12.14 2.46
CA ASN A 197 5.71 12.61 3.85
C ASN A 197 4.53 13.53 4.18
N SER A 198 4.04 14.31 3.20
CA SER A 198 2.85 15.15 3.38
C SER A 198 1.57 14.32 3.54
N LEU A 199 1.48 13.17 2.86
CA LEU A 199 0.38 12.21 3.03
C LEU A 199 0.51 11.41 4.33
N PHE A 200 1.73 11.13 4.79
CA PHE A 200 1.98 10.42 6.05
C PHE A 200 1.81 11.31 7.29
N SER A 201 2.06 12.61 7.15
CA SER A 201 1.79 13.60 8.18
C SER A 201 0.30 13.92 8.14
N GLY A 202 -0.46 13.50 9.15
CA GLY A 202 -1.92 13.68 9.27
C GLY A 202 -2.43 15.14 9.25
N SER A 203 -1.58 16.11 8.89
CA SER A 203 -1.92 17.49 8.61
C SER A 203 -2.59 17.70 7.24
N ASN A 204 -2.44 16.81 6.25
CA ASN A 204 -3.08 17.01 4.93
C ASN A 204 -4.57 16.64 4.86
N ALA A 205 -5.08 15.90 5.84
CA ALA A 205 -6.53 15.78 6.02
C ALA A 205 -7.16 17.16 6.28
N VAL A 206 -6.42 18.08 6.92
CA VAL A 206 -6.92 19.43 7.22
C VAL A 206 -7.12 20.23 5.94
N TYR A 207 -6.17 20.21 4.99
CA TYR A 207 -6.33 20.92 3.71
C TYR A 207 -7.44 20.31 2.85
N LEU A 208 -7.59 18.98 2.83
CA LEU A 208 -8.67 18.31 2.10
C LEU A 208 -10.03 18.63 2.75
N VAL A 209 -10.11 18.66 4.08
CA VAL A 209 -11.31 19.10 4.82
C VAL A 209 -11.61 20.57 4.54
N PHE A 210 -10.63 21.47 4.57
CA PHE A 210 -10.83 22.89 4.23
C PHE A 210 -11.31 23.05 2.78
N PHE A 211 -10.77 22.26 1.84
CA PHE A 211 -11.19 22.29 0.44
C PHE A 211 -12.64 21.79 0.26
N VAL A 212 -13.03 20.72 0.96
CA VAL A 212 -14.42 20.21 0.97
C VAL A 212 -15.37 21.21 1.64
N VAL A 213 -14.98 21.82 2.76
CA VAL A 213 -15.79 22.84 3.44
C VAL A 213 -15.95 24.08 2.56
N ALA A 214 -14.88 24.55 1.91
CA ALA A 214 -14.93 25.69 1.00
C ALA A 214 -15.83 25.41 -0.21
N THR A 215 -15.77 24.22 -0.80
CA THR A 215 -16.64 23.83 -1.92
C THR A 215 -18.11 23.71 -1.52
N ILE A 216 -18.41 23.17 -0.33
CA ILE A 216 -19.77 23.16 0.22
C ILE A 216 -20.26 24.59 0.46
N PHE A 217 -19.43 25.48 1.00
CA PHE A 217 -19.79 26.88 1.24
C PHE A 217 -20.09 27.62 -0.07
N VAL A 218 -19.30 27.40 -1.12
CA VAL A 218 -19.56 27.96 -2.46
C VAL A 218 -20.87 27.41 -3.03
N ILE A 219 -21.12 26.10 -2.94
CA ILE A 219 -22.37 25.50 -3.44
C ILE A 219 -23.59 26.03 -2.67
N GLN A 220 -23.50 26.21 -1.35
CA GLN A 220 -24.57 26.79 -0.55
C GLN A 220 -24.78 28.27 -0.86
N SER A 221 -23.71 29.04 -1.09
CA SER A 221 -23.82 30.45 -1.47
C SER A 221 -24.47 30.65 -2.84
N ILE A 222 -24.29 29.69 -3.76
CA ILE A 222 -24.94 29.72 -5.09
C ILE A 222 -26.40 29.26 -5.02
N ARG A 223 -26.75 28.40 -4.05
CA ARG A 223 -28.13 27.93 -3.82
C ARG A 223 -28.96 28.86 -2.93
N GLY A 224 -28.37 29.95 -2.42
CA GLY A 224 -28.98 30.83 -1.42
C GLY A 224 -29.93 31.91 -1.94
N ASP A 225 -30.08 32.07 -3.25
CA ASP A 225 -30.87 33.17 -3.85
C ASP A 225 -32.18 32.70 -4.52
N GLU A 226 -32.89 31.74 -3.92
CA GLU A 226 -34.32 31.54 -4.24
C GLU A 226 -35.18 32.20 -3.14
N GLU A 227 -35.33 33.53 -3.21
CA GLU A 227 -36.37 34.24 -2.47
C GLU A 227 -37.76 33.73 -2.90
N PRO A 228 -38.70 33.49 -1.95
CA PRO A 228 -40.02 32.94 -2.27
C PRO A 228 -40.87 33.94 -3.07
N PRO A 229 -41.63 33.49 -4.08
CA PRO A 229 -42.37 34.37 -4.96
C PRO A 229 -43.46 35.15 -4.22
N ARG A 230 -43.38 36.49 -4.33
CA ARG A 230 -44.44 37.45 -3.99
C ARG A 230 -45.66 37.21 -4.88
N VAL A 231 -46.74 36.70 -4.29
CA VAL A 231 -48.06 36.66 -4.92
C VAL A 231 -48.71 38.04 -4.79
N SER A 232 -48.87 38.73 -5.92
CA SER A 232 -49.74 39.92 -6.06
C SER A 232 -50.95 39.50 -6.91
N THR A 233 -52.14 39.31 -6.33
CA THR A 233 -53.24 40.28 -6.09
C THR A 233 -54.28 40.27 -7.23
N ARG A 234 -55.49 39.80 -6.87
CA ARG A 234 -56.85 40.17 -7.39
C ARG A 234 -57.22 39.80 -8.83
N ASP A 235 -58.46 39.47 -9.18
CA ASP A 235 -59.78 39.43 -8.50
C ASP A 235 -60.74 38.55 -9.35
N GLU A 236 -61.94 38.30 -8.81
CA GLU A 236 -63.14 37.71 -9.43
C GLU A 236 -63.29 36.17 -9.47
N VAL A 237 -64.44 35.57 -9.18
CA VAL A 237 -65.65 35.88 -8.40
C VAL A 237 -66.44 34.56 -8.40
N ASN A 238 -67.02 34.22 -7.24
CA ASN A 238 -68.17 33.33 -7.03
C ASN A 238 -68.24 31.90 -7.58
N GLN A 239 -68.40 31.01 -6.58
CA GLN A 239 -69.53 30.10 -6.38
C GLN A 239 -69.44 28.63 -6.84
N SER A 240 -69.62 27.82 -5.79
CA SER A 240 -70.37 26.56 -5.74
C SER A 240 -69.61 25.27 -6.06
N SER A 241 -69.01 24.75 -4.98
CA SER A 241 -69.22 23.42 -4.40
C SER A 241 -69.71 22.29 -5.32
N THR A 242 -68.93 21.20 -5.37
CA THR A 242 -69.40 19.84 -5.01
C THR A 242 -68.22 18.86 -4.92
N SER A 243 -68.05 18.31 -3.70
CA SER A 243 -67.57 16.98 -3.26
C SER A 243 -66.47 16.24 -4.06
N SER A 244 -65.46 15.62 -3.45
CA SER A 244 -65.59 14.59 -2.40
C SER A 244 -64.21 14.03 -2.00
N PHE A 245 -64.19 13.33 -0.86
CA PHE A 245 -63.19 12.39 -0.31
C PHE A 245 -62.17 12.88 0.74
N VAL A 246 -62.29 12.26 1.92
CA VAL A 246 -61.42 12.23 3.11
C VAL A 246 -60.91 10.77 3.22
N PRO A 247 -59.65 10.50 3.58
CA PRO A 247 -59.28 10.08 4.96
C PRO A 247 -57.90 10.64 5.41
N GLU A 248 -57.71 11.13 6.64
CA GLU A 248 -57.67 10.48 7.96
C GLU A 248 -56.22 10.18 8.42
N THR A 249 -55.99 10.52 9.69
CA THR A 249 -54.75 11.00 10.31
C THR A 249 -54.03 9.93 11.14
N GLN A 250 -52.77 10.21 11.45
CA GLN A 250 -51.76 9.32 12.02
C GLN A 250 -51.93 8.88 13.49
N SER A 251 -51.42 7.67 13.73
CA SER A 251 -50.57 7.17 14.83
C SER A 251 -51.03 7.23 16.30
N SER A 252 -51.15 6.04 16.87
CA SER A 252 -51.28 5.72 18.30
C SER A 252 -49.95 5.70 19.04
N GLU A 253 -50.00 6.11 20.30
CA GLU A 253 -48.92 6.12 21.30
C GLU A 253 -49.27 5.14 22.44
N SER A 254 -48.21 4.63 23.09
CA SER A 254 -48.18 4.15 24.48
C SER A 254 -48.83 2.80 24.86
N ARG A 255 -47.96 1.83 25.20
CA ARG A 255 -48.28 0.54 25.83
C ARG A 255 -48.00 0.64 27.34
N SER A 256 -49.02 0.49 28.18
CA SER A 256 -48.89 0.24 29.63
C SER A 256 -49.15 -1.23 29.91
N GLY A 257 -48.43 -1.79 30.88
CA GLY A 257 -48.65 -3.14 31.40
C GLY A 257 -49.32 -3.10 32.75
N GLN A 258 -50.17 -4.10 33.05
CA GLN A 258 -50.32 -4.67 34.39
C GLN A 258 -50.95 -6.07 34.34
N LYS A 259 -50.59 -6.87 35.35
CA LYS A 259 -50.77 -8.31 35.59
C LYS A 259 -52.23 -8.76 35.76
N GLU A 260 -52.50 -10.06 35.61
CA GLU A 260 -53.02 -10.92 36.70
C GLU A 260 -52.98 -12.41 36.35
N ASP A 261 -52.68 -13.19 37.40
CA ASP A 261 -52.92 -14.61 37.72
C ASP A 261 -52.55 -15.77 36.76
#